data_AF-A0A1I0CGT4-F1
#
_entry.id   AF-A0A1I0CGT4-F1
#
_cell.length_a   1.000
_cell.length_b   1.000
_cell.length_c   1.000
_cell.angle_alpha   90.00
_cell.angle_beta   90.00
_cell.angle_gamma   90.00
#
_symmetry.space_group_name_H-M   'P 1'
#
loop_
_entity.id
_entity.type
_entity.pdbx_description
1 polymer ?
#
loop_
_entity_poly.entity_id
_entity_poly.type
_entity_poly.pdbx_seq_one_letter_code
_entity_poly.pdbx_strand_id
1 'polypeptide(L)'
;MEKLENEEVNPILLEFLDADSFEDKYKLLVATPTMDFDDLLIDNMASSIDVVIDDGDIESRLQDLKVCVRTRAKYETERFRR
;
A
#
# COMPACT_ATOMS: atom_id res chain seq x y z
N MET A 1 -3.56 22.41 -24.62
CA MET A 1 -3.88 22.20 -23.20
C MET A 1 -4.37 20.76 -23.12
N GLU A 2 -3.46 19.85 -22.80
CA GLU A 2 -3.79 18.43 -22.63
C GLU A 2 -4.84 18.33 -21.53
N LYS A 3 -5.92 17.60 -21.82
CA LYS A 3 -6.96 17.29 -20.86
C LYS A 3 -6.30 16.37 -19.83
N LEU A 4 -6.13 16.85 -18.61
CA LEU A 4 -6.09 15.99 -17.44
C LEU A 4 -7.47 15.31 -17.41
N GLU A 5 -7.54 14.11 -17.96
CA GLU A 5 -8.68 13.24 -17.73
C GLU A 5 -8.75 13.05 -16.21
N ASN A 6 -9.88 13.46 -15.61
CA ASN A 6 -10.19 13.14 -14.23
C ASN A 6 -10.43 11.62 -14.16
N GLU A 7 -9.36 10.83 -14.22
CA GLU A 7 -9.37 9.48 -13.68
C GLU A 7 -9.52 9.67 -12.17
N GLU A 8 -10.70 9.33 -11.64
CA GLU A 8 -10.92 9.31 -10.21
C GLU A 8 -9.86 8.38 -9.59
N VAL A 9 -8.99 8.95 -8.75
CA VAL A 9 -7.94 8.21 -8.08
C VAL A 9 -8.59 7.08 -7.28
N ASN A 10 -8.03 5.87 -7.39
CA ASN A 10 -8.56 4.70 -6.70
C ASN A 10 -8.73 5.01 -5.19
N PRO A 11 -9.95 4.84 -4.62
CA PRO A 11 -10.21 5.20 -3.23
C PRO A 11 -9.36 4.40 -2.24
N ILE A 12 -9.00 3.16 -2.56
CA ILE A 12 -8.12 2.32 -1.74
C ILE A 12 -6.71 2.92 -1.72
N LEU A 13 -6.23 3.46 -2.84
CA LEU A 13 -4.95 4.16 -2.89
C LEU A 13 -4.99 5.44 -2.05
N LEU A 14 -6.06 6.23 -2.16
CA LEU A 14 -6.23 7.45 -1.36
C LEU A 14 -6.22 7.13 0.14
N GLU A 15 -7.01 6.15 0.57
CA GLU A 15 -7.07 5.72 1.98
C GLU A 15 -5.70 5.19 2.45
N PHE A 16 -4.99 4.46 1.59
CA PHE A 16 -3.64 4.00 1.90
C PHE A 16 -2.68 5.17 2.10
N LEU A 17 -2.72 6.18 1.24
CA LEU A 17 -1.86 7.36 1.32
C LEU A 17 -2.19 8.22 2.54
N ASP A 18 -3.47 8.40 2.84
CA ASP A 18 -3.97 9.22 3.96
C ASP A 18 -3.76 8.56 5.33
N ALA A 19 -3.49 7.27 5.41
CA ALA A 19 -3.25 6.58 6.67
C ALA A 19 -2.00 7.12 7.41
N ASP A 20 -2.18 7.46 8.69
CA ASP A 20 -1.20 8.12 9.57
C ASP A 20 -0.04 7.22 10.03
N SER A 21 -0.18 5.89 9.92
CA SER A 21 0.82 4.94 10.40
C SER A 21 0.94 3.72 9.49
N PHE A 22 2.08 3.03 9.50
CA PHE A 22 2.21 1.76 8.77
C PHE A 22 1.30 0.66 9.34
N GLU A 23 0.92 0.75 10.61
CA GLU A 23 -0.05 -0.16 11.20
C GLU A 23 -1.44 0.02 10.58
N ASP A 24 -1.88 1.26 10.35
CA ASP A 24 -3.16 1.53 9.72
C ASP A 24 -3.15 1.20 8.22
N LYS A 25 -2.03 1.47 7.52
CA LYS A 25 -1.79 0.97 6.16
C LYS A 25 -1.89 -0.56 6.10
N TYR A 26 -1.33 -1.27 7.08
CA TYR A 26 -1.40 -2.74 7.13
C TYR A 26 -2.83 -3.24 7.35
N LYS A 27 -3.58 -2.63 8.27
CA LYS A 27 -4.99 -2.98 8.52
C LYS A 27 -5.83 -2.80 7.27
N LEU A 28 -5.64 -1.70 6.53
CA LEU A 28 -6.31 -1.48 5.25
C LEU A 28 -6.02 -2.63 4.28
N LEU A 29 -4.75 -2.96 4.03
CA LEU A 29 -4.37 -4.05 3.13
C LEU A 29 -4.96 -5.41 3.53
N VAL A 30 -5.12 -5.68 4.83
CA VAL A 30 -5.71 -6.92 5.35
C VAL A 30 -7.24 -6.92 5.22
N ALA A 31 -7.88 -5.77 5.41
CA ALA A 31 -9.33 -5.63 5.34
C ALA A 31 -9.86 -5.63 3.89
N THR A 32 -9.07 -5.15 2.94
CA THR A 32 -9.45 -5.09 1.53
C THR A 32 -9.35 -6.47 0.86
N PRO A 33 -10.41 -6.94 0.17
CA PRO A 33 -10.38 -8.17 -0.62
C PRO A 33 -9.30 -8.15 -1.71
N THR A 34 -8.59 -9.27 -1.91
CA THR A 34 -7.54 -9.40 -2.94
C THR A 34 -8.03 -9.08 -4.35
N MET A 35 -9.31 -9.32 -4.66
CA MET A 35 -9.90 -9.04 -5.98
C MET A 35 -10.02 -7.53 -6.31
N ASP A 36 -9.90 -6.66 -5.32
CA ASP A 36 -9.96 -5.21 -5.49
C ASP A 36 -8.57 -4.61 -5.78
N PHE A 37 -7.55 -5.45 -5.92
CA PHE A 37 -6.18 -5.07 -6.28
C PHE A 37 -5.87 -5.44 -7.72
N ASP A 38 -5.15 -4.54 -8.38
CA ASP A 38 -4.45 -4.79 -9.64
C ASP A 38 -2.96 -4.43 -9.47
N ASP A 39 -2.17 -4.75 -10.50
CA ASP A 39 -0.72 -4.52 -10.47
C ASP A 39 -0.38 -3.03 -10.28
N LEU A 40 -1.13 -2.13 -10.92
CA LEU A 40 -0.90 -0.69 -10.84
C LEU A 40 -1.15 -0.15 -9.43
N LEU A 41 -2.18 -0.64 -8.74
CA LEU A 41 -2.49 -0.27 -7.36
C LEU A 41 -1.36 -0.69 -6.42
N ILE A 42 -0.87 -1.94 -6.56
CA ILE A 42 0.23 -2.46 -5.76
C ILE A 42 1.52 -1.65 -6.00
N ASP A 43 1.85 -1.35 -7.26
CA ASP A 43 3.04 -0.57 -7.62
C ASP A 43 3.00 0.85 -7.07
N ASN A 44 1.83 1.51 -7.15
CA ASN A 44 1.65 2.85 -6.60
C ASN A 44 1.80 2.87 -5.07
N MET A 45 1.21 1.89 -4.38
CA MET A 45 1.37 1.74 -2.93
C MET A 45 2.82 1.46 -2.54
N ALA A 46 3.48 0.54 -3.25
CA ALA A 46 4.88 0.18 -3.03
C ALA A 46 5.81 1.40 -3.23
N SER A 47 5.61 2.14 -4.32
CA SER A 47 6.36 3.36 -4.63
C SER A 47 6.18 4.42 -3.54
N SER A 48 4.96 4.62 -3.03
CA SER A 48 4.69 5.61 -1.98
C SER A 48 5.40 5.34 -0.65
N ILE A 49 5.84 4.10 -0.44
CA ILE A 49 6.62 3.69 0.72
C ILE A 49 8.06 3.33 0.35
N ASP A 50 8.60 3.72 -0.81
CA ASP A 50 9.99 3.41 -1.18
C ASP A 50 10.32 1.90 -1.13
N VAL A 51 9.42 1.04 -1.60
CA VAL A 51 9.71 -0.39 -1.83
C VAL A 51 9.41 -0.77 -3.28
N VAL A 52 10.10 -1.80 -3.75
CA VAL A 52 9.84 -2.44 -5.04
C VAL A 52 9.30 -3.83 -4.74
N ILE A 53 8.18 -4.20 -5.37
CA ILE A 53 7.60 -5.53 -5.29
C ILE A 53 7.90 -6.24 -6.60
N ASP A 54 8.54 -7.40 -6.51
CA ASP A 54 8.91 -8.19 -7.68
C ASP A 54 7.67 -8.69 -8.45
N ASP A 55 7.84 -9.01 -9.72
CA ASP A 55 6.76 -9.54 -10.56
C ASP A 55 6.22 -10.87 -10.02
N GLY A 56 4.92 -11.09 -10.16
CA GLY A 56 4.22 -12.26 -9.64
C GLY A 56 2.71 -12.17 -9.87
N ASP A 57 1.96 -13.14 -9.38
CA ASP A 57 0.51 -13.03 -9.32
C ASP A 57 0.07 -12.02 -8.24
N ILE A 58 -1.16 -11.51 -8.35
CA ILE A 58 -1.70 -10.48 -7.44
C ILE A 58 -1.67 -10.91 -5.97
N GLU A 59 -1.93 -12.19 -5.67
CA GLU A 59 -1.96 -12.67 -4.29
C GLU A 59 -0.55 -12.66 -3.68
N SER A 60 0.43 -13.16 -4.41
CA SER A 60 1.85 -13.12 -4.01
C SER A 60 2.35 -11.69 -3.85
N ARG A 61 2.09 -10.81 -4.82
CA ARG A 61 2.51 -9.40 -4.79
C ARG A 61 1.87 -8.63 -3.64
N LEU A 62 0.58 -8.83 -3.39
CA LEU A 62 -0.12 -8.22 -2.26
C LEU A 62 0.43 -8.73 -0.93
N GLN A 63 0.78 -10.01 -0.85
CA GLN A 63 1.38 -10.60 0.34
C GLN A 63 2.77 -10.01 0.63
N ASP A 64 3.59 -9.78 -0.39
CA ASP A 64 4.89 -9.14 -0.23
C ASP A 64 4.76 -7.68 0.22
N LEU A 65 3.83 -6.93 -0.36
CA LEU A 65 3.51 -5.57 0.09
C LEU A 65 3.09 -5.56 1.58
N LYS A 66 2.22 -6.49 1.99
CA LYS A 66 1.81 -6.66 3.40
C LYS A 66 3.01 -6.92 4.32
N VAL A 67 3.96 -7.76 3.90
CA VAL A 67 5.19 -8.05 4.66
C VAL A 67 6.06 -6.80 4.81
N CYS A 68 6.25 -6.02 3.75
CA CYS A 68 6.99 -4.77 3.78
C CYS A 68 6.36 -3.76 4.74
N VAL A 69 5.05 -3.54 4.63
CA VAL A 69 4.31 -2.59 5.49
C VAL A 69 4.36 -3.01 6.95
N ARG A 70 4.11 -4.30 7.25
CA ARG A 70 4.15 -4.84 8.62
C ARG A 70 5.54 -4.72 9.26
N THR A 71 6.59 -4.95 8.48
CA THR A 71 7.97 -4.82 8.97
C THR A 71 8.24 -3.38 9.43
N ARG A 72 7.79 -2.38 8.67
CA ARG A 72 7.95 -0.96 9.02
C ARG A 72 7.12 -0.57 10.24
N ALA A 73 5.87 -1.02 10.34
CA ALA A 73 5.00 -0.77 11.49
C ALA A 73 5.65 -1.19 12.82
N LYS A 74 6.38 -2.31 12.82
CA LYS A 74 7.15 -2.77 13.99
C LYS A 74 8.19 -1.73 14.44
N TYR A 75 8.95 -1.17 13.51
CA TYR A 75 10.01 -0.21 13.81
C TYR A 75 9.49 1.20 14.12
N GLU A 76 8.31 1.59 13.60
CA GLU A 76 7.65 2.84 14.01
C GLU A 76 7.27 2.81 15.50
N THR A 77 6.73 1.68 15.96
CA THR A 77 6.30 1.51 17.36
C THR A 77 7.49 1.43 18.32
N GLU A 78 8.59 0.77 17.90
CA GLU A 78 9.79 0.62 18.73
C GLU A 78 10.60 1.93 18.85
N ARG A 79 10.50 2.84 17.87
CA ARG A 79 11.29 4.08 17.86
C ARG A 79 10.90 5.10 18.93
N PHE A 80 9.65 5.07 19.42
CA PHE A 80 9.13 6.01 20.43
C PHE A 80 9.02 5.43 21.84
N ARG A 81 9.39 4.16 22.06
CA ARG A 81 9.48 3.58 23.41
C ARG A 81 10.85 3.92 24.03
N ARG A 82 10.97 5.10 24.65
CA ARG A 82 12.02 5.44 25.63
C ARG A 82 11.39 5.99 26.89
#